data_AF-A0A5B8RX22-F1
#
_entry.id   AF-A0A5B8RX22-F1
#
_cell.length_a   1.000
_cell.length_b   1.000
_cell.length_c   1.000
_cell.angle_alpha   90.00
_cell.angle_beta   90.00
_cell.angle_gamma   90.00
#
_symmetry.space_group_name_H-M   'P 1'
#
loop_
_entity.id
_entity.type
_entity.pdbx_description
1 polymer ?
#
loop_
_entity_poly.entity_id
_entity_poly.type
_entity_poly.pdbx_seq_one_letter_code
_entity_poly.pdbx_strand_id
1 'polypeptide(L)'
;MAALTWVNFRCAAIGLAFALCSGVALHAQDLAPLDYARDDAWLALPGKASVASRVPAGSGFSDLQGLARADVFYIHPTTSVSRKDVLNAPIDDPEVVKMDAIMLMTQATPFNGVARVYAPRYRQTALHVYYLSEEEQQAPNNRAYADVKAAFEFYVRNHSHGRPFFLVGHSQGANHAQRLLGEVIQGHPIQERLVAAYIPGIPLPRSVFRDDLRQIPPCHQPAQIGCAAVWGTFGLGGGDDLLEWSDVVHWDAASGRWMSRRGAEMENINPVSWSKRHPRTPAAAHRGGTPFGKTQTTFFTNPVAGMVSVSDERGYAFVSPLLPRTLFDDGGLFGGENAHVFDISLFWVDIRENARLRLNAFLRQRDDVQAPLIGPTAALAVARGEPVHWRVPTATRASRFWADGLPQGLRLNEHSGVLEGTAHAPGTYAVLLHARNARGTDTADLALTVR
;
A
#
# COMPACT_ATOMS: atom_id res chain seq x y z
N MET A 1 -14.85 -62.81 -64.59
CA MET A 1 -15.54 -63.91 -63.86
C MET A 1 -15.04 -63.83 -62.42
N ALA A 2 -15.75 -63.08 -61.58
CA ALA A 2 -16.69 -63.60 -60.57
C ALA A 2 -15.93 -63.94 -59.26
N ALA A 3 -16.33 -63.53 -58.05
CA ALA A 3 -17.53 -62.82 -57.62
C ALA A 3 -17.30 -62.16 -56.25
N LEU A 4 -18.05 -61.09 -56.00
CA LEU A 4 -18.45 -60.63 -54.67
C LEU A 4 -19.23 -61.74 -53.95
N THR A 5 -19.07 -61.86 -52.63
CA THR A 5 -20.14 -62.33 -51.75
C THR A 5 -20.27 -61.43 -50.54
N TRP A 6 -21.36 -60.67 -50.53
CA TRP A 6 -21.95 -60.03 -49.37
C TRP A 6 -22.76 -61.08 -48.61
N VAL A 7 -22.61 -61.11 -47.28
CA VAL A 7 -23.64 -61.68 -46.38
C VAL A 7 -23.96 -60.63 -45.33
N ASN A 8 -25.17 -60.09 -45.41
CA ASN A 8 -25.83 -59.31 -44.37
C ASN A 8 -26.47 -60.27 -43.37
N PHE A 9 -26.25 -60.09 -42.06
CA PHE A 9 -27.29 -60.31 -41.06
C PHE A 9 -27.15 -59.32 -39.89
N ARG A 10 -28.32 -58.91 -39.41
CA ARG A 10 -28.62 -57.75 -38.58
C ARG A 10 -28.31 -57.92 -37.09
N CYS A 11 -27.97 -56.78 -36.47
CA CYS A 11 -28.27 -56.29 -35.12
C CYS A 11 -28.35 -57.28 -33.95
N ALA A 12 -27.36 -57.18 -33.05
CA ALA A 12 -27.58 -57.20 -31.61
C ALA A 12 -26.85 -56.00 -30.98
N ALA A 13 -27.59 -55.19 -30.23
CA ALA A 13 -27.12 -53.98 -29.59
C ALA A 13 -26.15 -54.28 -28.44
N ILE A 14 -25.03 -53.56 -28.37
CA ILE A 14 -24.30 -53.30 -27.12
C ILE A 14 -23.95 -51.81 -27.13
N GLY A 15 -24.43 -51.12 -26.11
CA GLY A 15 -24.44 -49.67 -26.00
C GLY A 15 -23.10 -49.02 -25.65
N LEU A 16 -23.10 -47.72 -25.88
CA LEU A 16 -22.41 -46.64 -25.17
C LEU A 16 -21.00 -46.91 -24.60
N ALA A 17 -20.02 -46.27 -25.22
CA ALA A 17 -19.03 -45.48 -24.49
C ALA A 17 -18.48 -44.38 -25.42
N PHE A 18 -19.26 -43.30 -25.61
CA PHE A 18 -18.66 -42.01 -25.96
C PHE A 18 -17.90 -41.55 -24.72
N ALA A 19 -16.59 -41.82 -24.69
CA ALA A 19 -15.70 -41.25 -23.71
C ALA A 19 -15.66 -39.73 -23.92
N LEU A 20 -16.46 -39.03 -23.13
CA LEU A 20 -16.43 -37.60 -22.93
C LEU A 20 -15.00 -37.16 -22.60
N CYS A 21 -14.37 -36.46 -23.55
CA CYS A 21 -13.22 -35.60 -23.28
C CYS A 21 -13.68 -34.41 -22.42
N SER A 22 -13.84 -34.62 -21.12
CA SER A 22 -14.15 -33.58 -20.13
C SER A 22 -12.92 -33.05 -19.39
N GLY A 23 -11.70 -33.38 -19.85
CA GLY A 23 -10.46 -33.07 -19.13
C GLY A 23 -9.73 -31.78 -19.52
N VAL A 24 -10.12 -31.11 -20.62
CA VAL A 24 -9.32 -30.01 -21.20
C VAL A 24 -9.91 -28.61 -20.92
N ALA A 25 -11.16 -28.53 -20.47
CA ALA A 25 -11.82 -27.23 -20.25
C ALA A 25 -11.37 -26.51 -18.96
N LEU A 26 -10.97 -27.23 -17.91
CA LEU A 26 -10.57 -26.61 -16.63
C LEU A 26 -9.21 -25.89 -16.70
N HIS A 27 -8.28 -26.32 -17.56
CA HIS A 27 -6.95 -25.70 -17.68
C HIS A 27 -6.91 -24.49 -18.63
N ALA A 28 -7.88 -24.34 -19.53
CA ALA A 28 -7.90 -23.26 -20.52
C ALA A 28 -8.36 -21.91 -19.92
N GLN A 29 -9.28 -21.93 -18.95
CA GLN A 29 -9.72 -20.72 -18.24
C GLN A 29 -8.61 -20.12 -17.37
N ASP A 30 -7.71 -20.97 -16.85
CA ASP A 30 -6.60 -20.55 -16.02
C ASP A 30 -5.46 -19.85 -16.79
N LEU A 31 -5.43 -19.91 -18.12
CA LEU A 31 -4.37 -19.31 -18.95
C LEU A 31 -4.78 -17.98 -19.60
N ALA A 32 -6.07 -17.62 -19.59
CA ALA A 32 -6.51 -16.36 -20.16
C ALA A 32 -6.02 -15.17 -19.30
N PRO A 33 -5.65 -14.02 -19.91
CA PRO A 33 -5.43 -12.78 -19.18
C PRO A 33 -6.69 -12.35 -18.42
N LEU A 34 -6.53 -11.78 -17.22
CA LEU A 34 -7.64 -11.17 -16.49
C LEU A 34 -8.17 -9.94 -17.23
N ASP A 35 -9.50 -9.77 -17.25
CA ASP A 35 -10.14 -8.60 -17.84
C ASP A 35 -10.37 -7.50 -16.79
N TYR A 36 -9.47 -6.52 -16.79
CA TYR A 36 -9.52 -5.37 -15.88
C TYR A 36 -10.57 -4.31 -16.25
N ALA A 37 -11.34 -4.50 -17.32
CA ALA A 37 -12.54 -3.68 -17.57
C ALA A 37 -13.70 -4.04 -16.64
N ARG A 38 -13.65 -5.22 -16.00
CA ARG A 38 -14.67 -5.64 -15.03
C ARG A 38 -14.41 -5.07 -13.66
N ASP A 39 -15.45 -4.56 -13.02
CA ASP A 39 -15.39 -4.03 -11.65
C ASP A 39 -14.87 -5.08 -10.65
N ASP A 40 -15.22 -6.36 -10.83
CA ASP A 40 -14.83 -7.44 -9.93
C ASP A 40 -13.37 -7.88 -10.06
N ALA A 41 -12.64 -7.37 -11.07
CA ALA A 41 -11.18 -7.50 -11.16
C ALA A 41 -10.44 -6.53 -10.22
N TRP A 42 -11.16 -5.69 -9.46
CA TRP A 42 -10.59 -4.69 -8.56
C TRP A 42 -11.05 -4.93 -7.11
N LEU A 43 -10.09 -4.89 -6.18
CA LEU A 43 -10.37 -4.79 -4.74
C LEU A 43 -10.85 -3.40 -4.34
N ALA A 44 -10.31 -2.38 -5.00
CA ALA A 44 -10.74 -1.00 -4.87
C ALA A 44 -10.75 -0.33 -6.23
N LEU A 45 -11.89 0.28 -6.55
CA LEU A 45 -12.08 1.12 -7.72
C LEU A 45 -12.86 2.36 -7.27
N PRO A 46 -12.33 3.59 -7.48
CA PRO A 46 -13.02 4.81 -7.05
C PRO A 46 -14.42 4.92 -7.63
N GLY A 47 -15.39 5.28 -6.77
CA GLY A 47 -16.82 5.30 -7.11
C GLY A 47 -17.55 3.99 -6.81
N LYS A 48 -16.84 2.93 -6.40
CA LYS A 48 -17.42 1.67 -5.89
C LYS A 48 -17.23 1.58 -4.39
N ALA A 49 -18.18 0.93 -3.70
CA ALA A 49 -18.05 0.68 -2.27
C ALA A 49 -16.85 -0.24 -2.01
N SER A 50 -15.93 0.18 -1.14
CA SER A 50 -14.74 -0.58 -0.80
C SER A 50 -14.26 -0.22 0.61
N VAL A 51 -13.56 -1.15 1.25
CA VAL A 51 -12.90 -0.91 2.55
C VAL A 51 -11.75 0.10 2.44
N ALA A 52 -11.28 0.43 1.23
CA ALA A 52 -10.31 1.49 0.98
C ALA A 52 -10.81 2.89 1.40
N SER A 53 -12.12 3.10 1.48
CA SER A 53 -12.75 4.32 1.99
C SER A 53 -12.85 4.36 3.53
N ARG A 54 -12.37 3.35 4.25
CA ARG A 54 -12.47 3.33 5.71
C ARG A 54 -11.35 4.14 6.35
N VAL A 55 -11.69 4.73 7.49
CA VAL A 55 -10.77 5.28 8.49
C VAL A 55 -11.13 4.65 9.85
N PRO A 56 -10.20 4.56 10.82
CA PRO A 56 -10.53 3.99 12.12
C PRO A 56 -11.65 4.78 12.79
N ALA A 57 -12.66 4.08 13.32
CA ALA A 57 -13.88 4.71 13.80
C ALA A 57 -13.61 5.62 15.01
N GLY A 58 -13.98 6.90 14.91
CA GLY A 58 -13.73 7.89 15.97
C GLY A 58 -12.30 8.42 16.03
N SER A 59 -11.47 8.12 15.02
CA SER A 59 -10.09 8.62 14.94
C SER A 59 -9.96 10.09 14.54
N GLY A 60 -11.04 10.71 14.03
CA GLY A 60 -11.01 12.07 13.51
C GLY A 60 -10.48 12.20 12.08
N PHE A 61 -9.95 11.13 11.48
CA PHE A 61 -9.60 11.12 10.06
C PHE A 61 -10.84 11.01 9.17
N SER A 62 -10.69 11.39 7.89
CA SER A 62 -11.77 11.35 6.89
C SER A 62 -11.33 10.67 5.59
N ASP A 63 -12.28 10.05 4.89
CA ASP A 63 -12.09 9.67 3.49
C ASP A 63 -12.23 10.91 2.60
N LEU A 64 -11.15 11.29 1.91
CA LEU A 64 -11.09 12.45 1.04
C LEU A 64 -10.84 12.07 -0.42
N GLN A 65 -11.05 10.81 -0.81
CA GLN A 65 -10.84 10.34 -2.18
C GLN A 65 -11.62 11.17 -3.22
N GLY A 66 -12.83 11.63 -2.89
CA GLY A 66 -13.65 12.48 -3.77
C GLY A 66 -13.05 13.87 -4.04
N LEU A 67 -12.15 14.34 -3.20
CA LEU A 67 -11.43 15.62 -3.33
C LEU A 67 -9.96 15.45 -3.72
N ALA A 68 -9.49 14.20 -3.79
CA ALA A 68 -8.09 13.88 -3.98
C ALA A 68 -7.55 14.44 -5.30
N ARG A 69 -6.25 14.77 -5.31
CA ARG A 69 -5.53 15.30 -6.48
C ARG A 69 -4.53 14.32 -7.09
N ALA A 70 -4.28 13.22 -6.39
CA ALA A 70 -3.49 12.10 -6.88
C ALA A 70 -4.32 10.82 -6.89
N ASP A 71 -3.70 9.76 -7.39
CA ASP A 71 -4.16 8.39 -7.32
C ASP A 71 -3.14 7.56 -6.53
N VAL A 72 -3.56 6.44 -5.96
CA VAL A 72 -2.67 5.41 -5.46
C VAL A 72 -3.00 4.12 -6.19
N PHE A 73 -1.99 3.52 -6.80
CA PHE A 73 -2.05 2.17 -7.33
C PHE A 73 -1.44 1.22 -6.30
N TYR A 74 -2.29 0.52 -5.56
CA TYR A 74 -1.90 -0.37 -4.46
C TYR A 74 -1.89 -1.83 -4.90
N ILE A 75 -0.76 -2.50 -4.72
CA ILE A 75 -0.56 -3.91 -5.03
C ILE A 75 -0.51 -4.66 -3.70
N HIS A 76 -1.53 -5.49 -3.44
CA HIS A 76 -1.67 -6.20 -2.17
C HIS A 76 -0.57 -7.27 -1.97
N PRO A 77 -0.31 -7.70 -0.72
CA PRO A 77 0.64 -8.78 -0.45
C PRO A 77 0.03 -10.15 -0.76
N THR A 78 0.77 -11.21 -0.45
CA THR A 78 0.21 -12.56 -0.36
C THR A 78 -0.87 -12.62 0.72
N THR A 79 -2.10 -12.91 0.31
CA THR A 79 -3.27 -13.19 1.15
C THR A 79 -3.72 -14.65 1.06
N SER A 80 -3.22 -15.42 0.07
CA SER A 80 -3.34 -16.88 0.02
C SER A 80 -2.28 -17.56 0.91
N VAL A 81 -2.52 -17.55 2.21
CA VAL A 81 -1.55 -18.01 3.23
C VAL A 81 -1.69 -19.49 3.62
N SER A 82 -2.91 -20.02 3.60
CA SER A 82 -3.26 -21.38 4.01
C SER A 82 -3.19 -22.41 2.88
N ARG A 83 -3.33 -21.96 1.62
CA ARG A 83 -3.42 -22.82 0.44
C ARG A 83 -2.05 -23.41 0.07
N LYS A 84 -1.96 -24.74 0.09
CA LYS A 84 -0.75 -25.51 -0.26
C LYS A 84 -0.89 -26.32 -1.56
N ASP A 85 -2.08 -26.30 -2.14
CA ASP A 85 -2.47 -27.08 -3.32
C ASP A 85 -2.44 -26.28 -4.62
N VAL A 86 -2.17 -24.96 -4.57
CA VAL A 86 -2.11 -24.06 -5.73
C VAL A 86 -0.88 -23.16 -5.68
N LEU A 87 -0.19 -22.98 -6.82
CA LEU A 87 0.94 -22.04 -6.90
C LEU A 87 0.47 -20.58 -7.00
N ASN A 88 -0.60 -20.33 -7.77
CA ASN A 88 -1.27 -19.04 -7.86
C ASN A 88 -2.73 -19.18 -7.44
N ALA A 89 -3.19 -18.33 -6.53
CA ALA A 89 -4.57 -18.37 -6.08
C ALA A 89 -5.53 -17.70 -7.09
N PRO A 90 -6.71 -18.28 -7.36
CA PRO A 90 -7.78 -17.59 -8.09
C PRO A 90 -8.20 -16.29 -7.40
N ILE A 91 -8.57 -15.27 -8.20
CA ILE A 91 -8.92 -13.94 -7.67
C ILE A 91 -10.25 -13.91 -6.88
N ASP A 92 -11.08 -14.93 -7.06
CA ASP A 92 -12.40 -15.13 -6.46
C ASP A 92 -12.42 -16.21 -5.36
N ASP A 93 -11.25 -16.72 -4.97
CA ASP A 93 -11.12 -17.63 -3.84
C ASP A 93 -11.67 -16.96 -2.54
N PRO A 94 -12.64 -17.57 -1.84
CA PRO A 94 -13.25 -16.98 -0.64
C PRO A 94 -12.27 -16.70 0.51
N GLU A 95 -11.24 -17.54 0.71
CA GLU A 95 -10.23 -17.33 1.76
C GLU A 95 -9.36 -16.11 1.42
N VAL A 96 -8.97 -15.99 0.15
CA VAL A 96 -8.21 -14.86 -0.40
C VAL A 96 -9.01 -13.57 -0.30
N VAL A 97 -10.26 -13.57 -0.78
CA VAL A 97 -11.14 -12.39 -0.78
C VAL A 97 -11.31 -11.79 0.62
N LYS A 98 -11.43 -12.65 1.65
CA LYS A 98 -11.54 -12.19 3.03
C LYS A 98 -10.25 -11.50 3.49
N MET A 99 -9.10 -12.11 3.25
CA MET A 99 -7.82 -11.56 3.67
C MET A 99 -7.41 -10.33 2.85
N ASP A 100 -7.76 -10.26 1.56
CA ASP A 100 -7.59 -9.07 0.71
C ASP A 100 -8.25 -7.84 1.32
N ALA A 101 -9.49 -7.97 1.82
CA ALA A 101 -10.20 -6.87 2.45
C ALA A 101 -9.50 -6.39 3.73
N ILE A 102 -8.86 -7.30 4.47
CA ILE A 102 -8.08 -6.94 5.67
C ILE A 102 -6.84 -6.14 5.24
N MET A 103 -6.05 -6.66 4.31
CA MET A 103 -4.81 -6.03 3.87
C MET A 103 -5.07 -4.70 3.15
N LEU A 104 -6.11 -4.62 2.32
CA LEU A 104 -6.53 -3.37 1.69
C LEU A 104 -6.86 -2.31 2.74
N MET A 105 -7.62 -2.69 3.78
CA MET A 105 -7.99 -1.78 4.86
C MET A 105 -6.78 -1.31 5.67
N THR A 106 -5.81 -2.18 5.97
CA THR A 106 -4.67 -1.81 6.82
C THR A 106 -3.54 -1.13 6.07
N GLN A 107 -3.43 -1.36 4.75
CA GLN A 107 -2.26 -0.94 3.97
C GLN A 107 -2.54 0.16 2.93
N ALA A 108 -3.75 0.25 2.37
CA ALA A 108 -4.08 1.27 1.37
C ALA A 108 -4.77 2.52 1.96
N THR A 109 -5.47 2.38 3.09
CA THR A 109 -6.21 3.49 3.71
C THR A 109 -5.36 4.66 4.23
N PRO A 110 -4.03 4.56 4.53
CA PRO A 110 -3.23 5.75 4.80
C PRO A 110 -3.34 6.82 3.70
N PHE A 111 -3.57 6.41 2.45
CA PHE A 111 -3.58 7.29 1.28
C PHE A 111 -4.94 7.91 0.96
N ASN A 112 -6.04 7.44 1.57
CA ASN A 112 -7.40 7.90 1.23
C ASN A 112 -7.69 9.37 1.63
N GLY A 113 -6.76 10.03 2.33
CA GLY A 113 -6.80 11.47 2.61
C GLY A 113 -6.23 12.35 1.49
N VAL A 114 -5.51 11.76 0.54
CA VAL A 114 -4.76 12.52 -0.48
C VAL A 114 -4.89 11.95 -1.90
N ALA A 115 -5.28 10.68 -2.03
CA ALA A 115 -5.28 9.95 -3.28
C ALA A 115 -6.52 9.06 -3.43
N ARG A 116 -7.00 8.90 -4.67
CA ARG A 116 -8.02 7.89 -5.04
C ARG A 116 -7.39 6.50 -5.03
N VAL A 117 -8.00 5.52 -4.35
CA VAL A 117 -7.41 4.19 -4.21
C VAL A 117 -7.85 3.25 -5.34
N TYR A 118 -6.88 2.84 -6.16
CA TYR A 118 -7.00 1.75 -7.14
C TYR A 118 -6.21 0.55 -6.63
N ALA A 119 -6.87 -0.61 -6.52
CA ALA A 119 -6.22 -1.85 -6.09
C ALA A 119 -6.74 -3.01 -6.95
N PRO A 120 -5.92 -3.58 -7.85
CA PRO A 120 -6.36 -4.73 -8.63
C PRO A 120 -6.41 -5.99 -7.77
N ARG A 121 -7.29 -6.91 -8.15
CA ARG A 121 -7.09 -8.33 -7.86
C ARG A 121 -6.10 -8.89 -8.87
N TYR A 122 -5.24 -9.79 -8.44
CA TYR A 122 -4.35 -10.51 -9.34
C TYR A 122 -4.13 -11.93 -8.82
N ARG A 123 -3.74 -12.87 -9.69
CA ARG A 123 -3.49 -14.26 -9.30
C ARG A 123 -2.14 -14.37 -8.59
N GLN A 124 -2.12 -13.84 -7.37
CA GLN A 124 -1.00 -13.85 -6.45
C GLN A 124 -0.41 -15.25 -6.23
N THR A 125 0.88 -15.33 -5.94
CA THR A 125 1.48 -16.60 -5.51
C THR A 125 1.06 -16.94 -4.10
N ALA A 126 0.75 -18.20 -3.83
CA ALA A 126 0.45 -18.68 -2.48
C ALA A 126 1.71 -18.65 -1.61
N LEU A 127 1.55 -18.50 -0.29
CA LEU A 127 2.69 -18.29 0.63
C LEU A 127 3.76 -19.39 0.51
N HIS A 128 3.33 -20.64 0.29
CA HIS A 128 4.27 -21.77 0.21
C HIS A 128 5.23 -21.68 -0.98
N VAL A 129 4.91 -20.90 -2.02
CA VAL A 129 5.78 -20.70 -3.19
C VAL A 129 7.11 -20.08 -2.79
N TYR A 130 7.15 -19.24 -1.75
CA TYR A 130 8.39 -18.63 -1.25
C TYR A 130 9.37 -19.63 -0.63
N TYR A 131 8.92 -20.86 -0.33
CA TYR A 131 9.78 -21.94 0.18
C TYR A 131 10.22 -22.92 -0.91
N LEU A 132 9.81 -22.71 -2.16
CA LEU A 132 10.25 -23.51 -3.31
C LEU A 132 11.62 -23.03 -3.83
N SER A 133 12.25 -23.80 -4.70
CA SER A 133 13.50 -23.38 -5.35
C SER A 133 13.29 -22.14 -6.22
N GLU A 134 14.34 -21.35 -6.46
CA GLU A 134 14.27 -20.17 -7.33
C GLU A 134 13.71 -20.49 -8.72
N GLU A 135 13.99 -21.68 -9.27
CA GLU A 135 13.47 -22.12 -10.56
C GLU A 135 11.95 -22.34 -10.51
N GLU A 136 11.47 -23.05 -9.49
CA GLU A 136 10.04 -23.32 -9.30
C GLU A 136 9.23 -22.04 -9.03
N GLN A 137 9.87 -21.02 -8.47
CA GLN A 137 9.24 -19.72 -8.23
C GLN A 137 9.04 -18.88 -9.50
N GLN A 138 9.77 -19.13 -10.59
CA GLN A 138 9.75 -18.25 -11.77
C GLN A 138 8.36 -18.15 -12.40
N ALA A 139 7.77 -19.29 -12.76
CA ALA A 139 6.48 -19.34 -13.44
C ALA A 139 5.35 -18.67 -12.63
N PRO A 140 5.13 -19.01 -11.33
CA PRO A 140 4.07 -18.40 -10.56
C PRO A 140 4.29 -16.90 -10.31
N ASN A 141 5.52 -16.46 -10.03
CA ASN A 141 5.82 -15.02 -9.84
C ASN A 141 5.64 -14.22 -11.15
N ASN A 142 6.03 -14.79 -12.29
CA ASN A 142 5.82 -14.15 -13.60
C ASN A 142 4.33 -14.04 -13.96
N ARG A 143 3.53 -15.06 -13.62
CA ARG A 143 2.07 -15.02 -13.82
C ARG A 143 1.41 -13.95 -12.96
N ALA A 144 1.74 -13.89 -11.68
CA ALA A 144 1.24 -12.86 -10.77
C ALA A 144 1.64 -11.45 -11.24
N TYR A 145 2.89 -11.25 -11.67
CA TYR A 145 3.36 -9.98 -12.22
C TYR A 145 2.65 -9.60 -13.52
N ALA A 146 2.38 -10.55 -14.42
CA ALA A 146 1.68 -10.29 -15.67
C ALA A 146 0.29 -9.70 -15.44
N ASP A 147 -0.45 -10.20 -14.44
CA ASP A 147 -1.73 -9.66 -14.01
C ASP A 147 -1.58 -8.23 -13.44
N VAL A 148 -0.61 -7.99 -12.53
CA VAL A 148 -0.33 -6.66 -11.97
C VAL A 148 0.04 -5.65 -13.07
N LYS A 149 0.87 -6.05 -14.03
CA LYS A 149 1.27 -5.22 -15.17
C LYS A 149 0.05 -4.87 -16.04
N ALA A 150 -0.78 -5.86 -16.36
CA ALA A 150 -2.00 -5.64 -17.14
C ALA A 150 -2.97 -4.69 -16.43
N ALA A 151 -3.15 -4.85 -15.12
CA ALA A 151 -3.95 -3.94 -14.28
C ALA A 151 -3.42 -2.52 -14.31
N PHE A 152 -2.11 -2.35 -14.10
CA PHE A 152 -1.49 -1.02 -14.06
C PHE A 152 -1.65 -0.32 -15.40
N GLU A 153 -1.32 -1.01 -16.49
CA GLU A 153 -1.49 -0.47 -17.83
C GLU A 153 -2.95 -0.12 -18.15
N PHE A 154 -3.91 -0.92 -17.69
CA PHE A 154 -5.34 -0.61 -17.81
C PHE A 154 -5.71 0.64 -17.01
N TYR A 155 -5.26 0.75 -15.76
CA TYR A 155 -5.45 1.95 -14.94
C TYR A 155 -4.89 3.20 -15.63
N VAL A 156 -3.67 3.11 -16.17
CA VAL A 156 -3.02 4.23 -16.86
C VAL A 156 -3.81 4.71 -18.06
N ARG A 157 -4.30 3.77 -18.88
CA ARG A 157 -5.07 4.08 -20.10
C ARG A 157 -6.49 4.58 -19.81
N ASN A 158 -7.16 4.04 -18.79
CA ASN A 158 -8.61 4.20 -18.63
C ASN A 158 -9.04 5.02 -17.40
N HIS A 159 -8.19 5.15 -16.38
CA HIS A 159 -8.60 5.70 -15.08
C HIS A 159 -7.71 6.83 -14.55
N SER A 160 -6.42 6.80 -14.88
CA SER A 160 -5.44 7.76 -14.37
C SER A 160 -5.73 9.19 -14.83
N HIS A 161 -6.25 9.37 -16.06
CA HIS A 161 -6.51 10.69 -16.67
C HIS A 161 -5.35 11.68 -16.53
N GLY A 162 -4.10 11.20 -16.61
CA GLY A 162 -2.91 12.04 -16.50
C GLY A 162 -2.54 12.48 -15.08
N ARG A 163 -3.25 12.02 -14.05
CA ARG A 163 -3.02 12.45 -12.66
C ARG A 163 -1.69 11.96 -12.10
N PRO A 164 -1.10 12.71 -11.14
CA PRO A 164 0.01 12.21 -10.34
C PRO A 164 -0.41 10.99 -9.53
N PHE A 165 0.51 10.07 -9.28
CA PHE A 165 0.20 8.83 -8.57
C PHE A 165 1.29 8.40 -7.60
N PHE A 166 0.85 7.67 -6.57
CA PHE A 166 1.69 6.85 -5.72
C PHE A 166 1.64 5.40 -6.20
N LEU A 167 2.79 4.72 -6.19
CA LEU A 167 2.83 3.27 -6.31
C LEU A 167 3.03 2.68 -4.93
N VAL A 168 2.14 1.81 -4.48
CA VAL A 168 2.23 1.21 -3.15
C VAL A 168 2.18 -0.29 -3.29
N GLY A 169 3.09 -1.00 -2.64
CA GLY A 169 3.08 -2.46 -2.60
C GLY A 169 3.61 -2.95 -1.27
N HIS A 170 3.17 -4.12 -0.81
CA HIS A 170 3.71 -4.76 0.38
C HIS A 170 4.09 -6.20 0.09
N SER A 171 5.18 -6.70 0.66
CA SER A 171 5.59 -8.10 0.50
C SER A 171 5.66 -8.47 -1.00
N GLN A 172 4.94 -9.50 -1.45
CA GLN A 172 4.79 -9.81 -2.88
C GLN A 172 4.41 -8.61 -3.77
N GLY A 173 3.53 -7.74 -3.30
CA GLY A 173 3.17 -6.51 -4.01
C GLY A 173 4.34 -5.53 -4.13
N ALA A 174 5.26 -5.49 -3.17
CA ALA A 174 6.49 -4.72 -3.25
C ALA A 174 7.45 -5.28 -4.32
N ASN A 175 7.55 -6.61 -4.44
CA ASN A 175 8.31 -7.27 -5.53
C ASN A 175 7.76 -6.89 -6.91
N HIS A 176 6.44 -6.99 -7.08
CA HIS A 176 5.81 -6.61 -8.34
C HIS A 176 5.92 -5.12 -8.61
N ALA A 177 5.82 -4.28 -7.59
CA ALA A 177 6.05 -2.83 -7.70
C ALA A 177 7.49 -2.52 -8.13
N GLN A 178 8.51 -3.19 -7.57
CA GLN A 178 9.91 -3.02 -7.98
C GLN A 178 10.11 -3.34 -9.46
N ARG A 179 9.58 -4.46 -9.94
CA ARG A 179 9.65 -4.82 -11.36
C ARG A 179 8.86 -3.85 -12.25
N LEU A 180 7.68 -3.42 -11.81
CA LEU A 180 6.85 -2.44 -12.53
C LEU A 180 7.56 -1.08 -12.65
N LEU A 181 8.26 -0.64 -11.60
CA LEU A 181 9.11 0.55 -11.62
C LEU A 181 10.19 0.44 -12.71
N GLY A 182 10.85 -0.72 -12.82
CA GLY A 182 11.92 -0.93 -13.79
C GLY A 182 11.43 -1.07 -15.24
N GLU A 183 10.38 -1.87 -15.47
CA GLU A 183 9.94 -2.23 -16.83
C GLU A 183 8.94 -1.25 -17.45
N VAL A 184 8.05 -0.66 -16.66
CA VAL A 184 6.88 0.07 -17.19
C VAL A 184 6.92 1.55 -16.85
N ILE A 185 7.51 1.93 -15.72
CA ILE A 185 7.50 3.32 -15.25
C ILE A 185 8.78 4.04 -15.67
N GLN A 186 9.93 3.56 -15.22
CA GLN A 186 11.23 4.17 -15.50
C GLN A 186 11.48 4.30 -17.01
N GLY A 187 11.99 5.44 -17.44
CA GLY A 187 12.28 5.74 -18.84
C GLY A 187 11.05 5.98 -19.72
N HIS A 188 9.84 5.95 -19.16
CA HIS A 188 8.59 6.16 -19.88
C HIS A 188 7.87 7.44 -19.41
N PRO A 189 6.99 8.04 -20.23
CA PRO A 189 6.29 9.29 -19.88
C PRO A 189 5.51 9.27 -18.55
N ILE A 190 5.12 8.08 -18.08
CA ILE A 190 4.44 7.95 -16.79
C ILE A 190 5.34 8.23 -15.59
N GLN A 191 6.67 8.06 -15.69
CA GLN A 191 7.61 8.36 -14.61
C GLN A 191 7.46 9.79 -14.09
N GLU A 192 7.21 10.75 -14.98
CA GLU A 192 7.03 12.16 -14.61
C GLU A 192 5.82 12.40 -13.70
N ARG A 193 4.90 11.43 -13.61
CA ARG A 193 3.70 11.47 -12.75
C ARG A 193 3.89 10.73 -11.43
N LEU A 194 5.02 10.07 -11.21
CA LEU A 194 5.30 9.34 -9.97
C LEU A 194 5.60 10.33 -8.85
N VAL A 195 4.68 10.43 -7.88
CA VAL A 195 4.90 11.21 -6.65
C VAL A 195 5.96 10.51 -5.81
N ALA A 196 5.72 9.26 -5.46
CA ALA A 196 6.68 8.35 -4.83
C ALA A 196 6.16 6.92 -4.87
N ALA A 197 7.07 5.95 -4.72
CA ALA A 197 6.72 4.57 -4.42
C ALA A 197 6.93 4.28 -2.92
N TYR A 198 6.03 3.52 -2.31
CA TYR A 198 6.16 2.96 -0.97
C TYR A 198 6.07 1.44 -1.08
N ILE A 199 7.20 0.75 -0.98
CA ILE A 199 7.29 -0.69 -1.27
C ILE A 199 7.91 -1.50 -0.11
N PRO A 200 7.31 -1.44 1.10
CA PRO A 200 7.82 -2.15 2.27
C PRO A 200 7.63 -3.67 2.27
N GLY A 201 8.27 -4.32 3.24
CA GLY A 201 8.13 -5.75 3.55
C GLY A 201 9.02 -6.67 2.72
N ILE A 202 9.61 -6.17 1.63
CA ILE A 202 10.66 -6.89 0.92
C ILE A 202 11.94 -6.05 1.05
N PRO A 203 12.97 -6.57 1.74
CA PRO A 203 14.31 -6.01 1.69
C PRO A 203 14.82 -5.99 0.25
N LEU A 204 15.10 -4.80 -0.27
CA LEU A 204 15.67 -4.64 -1.60
C LEU A 204 17.18 -4.36 -1.47
N PRO A 205 18.04 -5.14 -2.13
CA PRO A 205 19.46 -4.84 -2.20
C PRO A 205 19.71 -3.45 -2.78
N ARG A 206 20.73 -2.73 -2.26
CA ARG A 206 21.18 -1.45 -2.86
C ARG A 206 21.56 -1.60 -4.34
N SER A 207 21.95 -2.80 -4.77
CA SER A 207 22.24 -3.09 -6.18
C SER A 207 21.01 -2.91 -7.07
N VAL A 208 19.79 -3.17 -6.59
CA VAL A 208 18.56 -2.94 -7.37
C VAL A 208 18.46 -1.47 -7.79
N PHE A 209 18.76 -0.55 -6.87
CA PHE A 209 18.74 0.89 -7.15
C PHE A 209 19.89 1.38 -8.04
N ARG A 210 21.00 0.64 -8.05
CA ARG A 210 22.16 0.94 -8.90
C ARG A 210 22.00 0.37 -10.32
N ASP A 211 21.46 -0.84 -10.42
CA ASP A 211 21.53 -1.67 -11.63
C ASP A 211 20.19 -1.63 -12.39
N ASP A 212 19.07 -1.78 -11.69
CA ASP A 212 17.73 -1.93 -12.28
C ASP A 212 16.95 -0.59 -12.29
N LEU A 213 16.89 0.11 -11.15
CA LEU A 213 16.13 1.35 -10.95
C LEU A 213 16.99 2.62 -11.10
N ARG A 214 17.76 2.70 -12.19
CA ARG A 214 18.77 3.76 -12.45
C ARG A 214 18.25 5.20 -12.47
N GLN A 215 16.96 5.43 -12.70
CA GLN A 215 16.34 6.76 -12.72
C GLN A 215 15.32 6.98 -11.59
N ILE A 216 15.03 5.95 -10.80
CA ILE A 216 14.13 6.02 -9.64
C ILE A 216 14.96 5.68 -8.40
N PRO A 217 15.61 6.68 -7.78
CA PRO A 217 16.48 6.44 -6.63
C PRO A 217 15.68 6.03 -5.40
N PRO A 218 16.34 5.46 -4.38
CA PRO A 218 15.71 5.29 -3.08
C PRO A 218 15.40 6.66 -2.44
N CYS A 219 14.36 6.69 -1.60
CA CYS A 219 13.98 7.91 -0.89
C CYS A 219 14.90 8.15 0.31
N HIS A 220 15.55 9.31 0.35
CA HIS A 220 16.49 9.73 1.39
C HIS A 220 16.07 11.01 2.12
N GLN A 221 15.05 11.72 1.64
CA GLN A 221 14.55 12.97 2.25
C GLN A 221 13.03 12.97 2.39
N PRO A 222 12.46 13.68 3.39
CA PRO A 222 11.04 13.55 3.72
C PRO A 222 10.08 13.88 2.57
N ALA A 223 10.35 14.96 1.86
CA ALA A 223 9.54 15.47 0.75
C ALA A 223 10.10 15.09 -0.64
N GLN A 224 11.00 14.10 -0.72
CA GLN A 224 11.57 13.68 -2.00
C GLN A 224 10.49 13.07 -2.88
N ILE A 225 10.45 13.49 -4.15
CA ILE A 225 9.53 12.98 -5.17
C ILE A 225 10.27 12.08 -6.15
N GLY A 226 9.53 11.23 -6.88
CA GLY A 226 10.09 10.35 -7.90
C GLY A 226 11.07 9.30 -7.36
N CYS A 227 10.92 8.91 -6.10
CA CYS A 227 11.78 7.95 -5.41
C CYS A 227 10.99 6.76 -4.87
N ALA A 228 11.67 5.68 -4.50
CA ALA A 228 11.08 4.54 -3.81
C ALA A 228 11.51 4.46 -2.34
N ALA A 229 10.53 4.47 -1.43
CA ALA A 229 10.73 4.23 -0.01
C ALA A 229 10.58 2.74 0.26
N VAL A 230 11.64 2.14 0.81
CA VAL A 230 11.73 0.71 1.14
C VAL A 230 12.03 0.59 2.62
N TRP A 231 11.35 -0.31 3.32
CA TRP A 231 11.70 -0.68 4.68
C TRP A 231 11.14 -2.06 5.01
N GLY A 232 11.75 -2.72 5.98
CA GLY A 232 11.21 -3.92 6.62
C GLY A 232 11.38 -3.79 8.15
N THR A 233 10.34 -4.11 8.90
CA THR A 233 10.24 -3.77 10.33
C THR A 233 10.56 -4.95 11.22
N PHE A 234 11.49 -4.76 12.16
CA PHE A 234 11.93 -5.77 13.12
C PHE A 234 12.10 -5.20 14.52
N GLY A 235 11.92 -6.01 15.55
CA GLY A 235 12.21 -5.64 16.93
C GLY A 235 13.70 -5.34 17.17
N LEU A 236 13.99 -4.35 18.03
CA LEU A 236 15.35 -4.05 18.49
C LEU A 236 15.88 -5.20 19.36
N GLY A 237 16.68 -6.06 18.75
CA GLY A 237 17.11 -7.33 19.34
C GLY A 237 17.53 -8.28 18.22
N GLY A 238 16.81 -8.22 17.10
CA GLY A 238 17.15 -8.84 15.83
C GLY A 238 17.60 -10.27 16.04
N GLY A 239 16.68 -11.13 16.51
CA GLY A 239 16.91 -12.57 16.60
C GLY A 239 17.33 -13.22 15.28
N ASP A 240 17.49 -14.54 15.30
CA ASP A 240 17.96 -15.35 14.15
C ASP A 240 17.15 -15.14 12.86
N ASP A 241 15.91 -14.62 12.97
CA ASP A 241 15.00 -14.25 11.87
C ASP A 241 15.64 -13.31 10.84
N LEU A 242 16.58 -12.43 11.21
CA LEU A 242 17.22 -11.51 10.25
C LEU A 242 18.06 -12.24 9.18
N LEU A 243 18.61 -13.41 9.50
CA LEU A 243 19.38 -14.20 8.54
C LEU A 243 18.46 -14.90 7.53
N GLU A 244 17.31 -15.39 7.97
CA GLU A 244 16.30 -15.98 7.09
C GLU A 244 15.68 -14.91 6.16
N TRP A 245 15.49 -13.70 6.67
CA TRP A 245 15.00 -12.55 5.92
C TRP A 245 16.07 -11.83 5.09
N SER A 246 17.31 -12.33 5.07
CA SER A 246 18.36 -11.82 4.17
C SER A 246 18.33 -12.45 2.78
N ASP A 247 17.55 -13.53 2.59
CA ASP A 247 17.40 -14.27 1.34
C ASP A 247 16.15 -13.85 0.58
N VAL A 248 16.11 -12.58 0.15
CA VAL A 248 14.87 -11.99 -0.38
C VAL A 248 14.85 -11.99 -1.90
N VAL A 249 13.78 -12.59 -2.41
CA VAL A 249 13.48 -12.67 -3.85
C VAL A 249 13.12 -11.30 -4.39
N HIS A 250 13.88 -10.83 -5.38
CA HIS A 250 13.60 -9.61 -6.14
C HIS A 250 13.77 -9.89 -7.65
N TRP A 251 13.27 -8.99 -8.49
CA TRP A 251 13.49 -9.07 -9.92
C TRP A 251 14.87 -8.52 -10.28
N ASP A 252 15.67 -9.30 -11.00
CA ASP A 252 16.96 -8.91 -11.55
C ASP A 252 16.83 -8.70 -13.05
N ALA A 253 16.96 -7.45 -13.50
CA ALA A 253 16.68 -7.11 -14.89
C ALA A 253 17.75 -7.63 -15.85
N ALA A 254 18.99 -7.83 -15.37
CA ALA A 254 20.10 -8.32 -16.18
C ALA A 254 19.90 -9.78 -16.61
N SER A 255 19.45 -10.63 -15.69
CA SER A 255 19.14 -12.04 -15.96
C SER A 255 17.71 -12.25 -16.48
N GLY A 256 16.80 -11.30 -16.23
CA GLY A 256 15.38 -11.45 -16.55
C GLY A 256 14.72 -12.53 -15.67
N ARG A 257 15.15 -12.64 -14.41
CA ARG A 257 14.69 -13.68 -13.46
C ARG A 257 14.41 -13.10 -12.08
N TRP A 258 13.55 -13.81 -11.35
CA TRP A 258 13.42 -13.62 -9.89
C TRP A 258 14.61 -14.30 -9.21
N MET A 259 15.37 -13.59 -8.39
CA MET A 259 16.55 -14.13 -7.71
C MET A 259 16.57 -13.75 -6.25
N SER A 260 17.17 -14.61 -5.41
CA SER A 260 17.52 -14.31 -4.04
C SER A 260 19.00 -13.93 -3.95
N ARG A 261 19.34 -12.93 -3.13
CA ARG A 261 20.74 -12.53 -2.90
C ARG A 261 21.05 -12.50 -1.42
N ARG A 262 21.55 -13.64 -0.92
CA ARG A 262 22.00 -13.80 0.45
C ARG A 262 23.10 -12.80 0.82
N GLY A 263 22.93 -12.14 1.97
CA GLY A 263 23.95 -11.25 2.53
C GLY A 263 24.19 -9.96 1.73
N ALA A 264 23.32 -9.61 0.79
CA ALA A 264 23.40 -8.33 0.11
C ALA A 264 23.16 -7.16 1.08
N GLU A 265 23.83 -6.03 0.85
CA GLU A 265 23.54 -4.81 1.60
C GLU A 265 22.18 -4.26 1.18
N MET A 266 21.23 -4.21 2.12
CA MET A 266 19.86 -3.80 1.87
C MET A 266 19.68 -2.29 1.95
N GLU A 267 18.75 -1.77 1.17
CA GLU A 267 18.25 -0.40 1.26
C GLU A 267 17.08 -0.33 2.24
N ASN A 268 16.98 0.79 2.96
CA ASN A 268 15.95 1.02 3.96
C ASN A 268 15.70 2.52 4.13
N ILE A 269 14.60 2.94 4.72
CA ILE A 269 14.43 4.30 5.19
C ILE A 269 13.63 4.26 6.48
N ASN A 270 14.00 5.08 7.47
CA ASN A 270 13.20 5.21 8.69
C ASN A 270 11.78 5.73 8.33
N PRO A 271 10.70 4.95 8.55
CA PRO A 271 9.33 5.30 8.19
C PRO A 271 8.66 6.37 9.09
N VAL A 272 9.41 6.96 10.02
CA VAL A 272 8.98 8.10 10.85
C VAL A 272 9.66 9.39 10.39
N SER A 273 10.99 9.38 10.23
CA SER A 273 11.72 10.57 9.78
C SER A 273 11.70 10.76 8.27
N TRP A 274 11.57 9.66 7.51
CA TRP A 274 11.72 9.63 6.06
C TRP A 274 13.04 10.22 5.58
N SER A 275 14.11 10.12 6.40
CA SER A 275 15.38 10.80 6.15
C SER A 275 16.59 9.96 6.52
N LYS A 276 17.52 9.80 5.56
CA LYS A 276 18.85 9.23 5.83
C LYS A 276 19.74 10.12 6.70
N ARG A 277 19.42 11.41 6.81
CA ARG A 277 20.12 12.32 7.74
C ARG A 277 19.65 12.16 9.18
N HIS A 278 18.45 11.60 9.37
CA HIS A 278 17.87 11.32 10.68
C HIS A 278 17.46 9.84 10.76
N PRO A 279 18.43 8.91 10.73
CA PRO A 279 18.14 7.48 10.69
C PRO A 279 17.47 6.98 11.98
N ARG A 280 17.56 7.74 13.08
CA ARG A 280 16.96 7.40 14.38
C ARG A 280 15.90 8.41 14.78
N THR A 281 14.77 7.92 15.28
CA THR A 281 13.66 8.73 15.80
C THR A 281 13.21 8.23 17.17
N PRO A 282 12.99 9.13 18.15
CA PRO A 282 12.41 8.75 19.43
C PRO A 282 10.94 8.38 19.26
N ALA A 283 10.38 7.65 20.24
CA ALA A 283 8.97 7.26 20.21
C ALA A 283 8.03 8.46 20.06
N ALA A 284 8.32 9.59 20.72
CA ALA A 284 7.53 10.81 20.62
C ALA A 284 7.43 11.40 19.19
N ALA A 285 8.30 11.01 18.26
CA ALA A 285 8.22 11.43 16.86
C ALA A 285 7.27 10.56 16.02
N HIS A 286 6.98 9.34 16.46
CA HIS A 286 6.08 8.42 15.79
C HIS A 286 4.63 8.89 15.94
N ARG A 287 4.03 9.31 14.83
CA ARG A 287 2.73 10.00 14.81
C ARG A 287 1.55 9.05 15.03
N GLY A 288 1.72 7.79 14.66
CA GLY A 288 0.89 6.72 15.18
C GLY A 288 0.62 5.58 14.21
N GLY A 289 0.54 4.38 14.79
CA GLY A 289 0.13 3.17 14.09
C GLY A 289 -1.32 2.84 14.39
N THR A 290 -1.99 2.16 13.46
CA THR A 290 -3.30 1.55 13.66
C THR A 290 -3.11 0.06 14.01
N PRO A 291 -3.23 -0.33 15.29
CA PRO A 291 -3.19 -1.74 15.64
C PRO A 291 -4.20 -2.55 14.84
N PHE A 292 -3.75 -3.70 14.34
CA PHE A 292 -4.64 -4.71 13.81
C PHE A 292 -4.13 -6.10 14.18
N GLY A 293 -5.07 -7.01 14.41
CA GLY A 293 -4.79 -8.40 14.73
C GLY A 293 -5.97 -9.28 14.35
N LYS A 294 -6.39 -10.17 15.27
CA LYS A 294 -7.50 -11.08 15.02
C LYS A 294 -8.79 -10.32 14.68
N THR A 295 -9.47 -10.79 13.63
CA THR A 295 -10.70 -10.21 13.06
C THR A 295 -11.87 -10.07 14.05
N GLN A 296 -11.78 -10.70 15.22
CA GLN A 296 -12.82 -10.71 16.25
C GLN A 296 -12.56 -9.71 17.39
N THR A 297 -11.36 -9.12 17.53
CA THR A 297 -10.97 -8.34 18.72
C THR A 297 -10.39 -6.96 18.43
N THR A 298 -9.59 -6.78 17.39
CA THR A 298 -8.83 -5.54 17.12
C THR A 298 -8.89 -5.15 15.64
N PHE A 299 -10.10 -5.13 15.07
CA PHE A 299 -10.29 -4.81 13.66
C PHE A 299 -10.31 -3.29 13.46
N PHE A 300 -9.18 -2.72 13.02
CA PHE A 300 -9.01 -1.31 12.64
C PHE A 300 -9.27 -0.30 13.77
N THR A 301 -8.39 -0.30 14.76
CA THR A 301 -8.52 0.57 15.93
C THR A 301 -7.91 1.95 15.70
N ASN A 302 -8.28 2.90 16.57
CA ASN A 302 -7.78 4.27 16.49
C ASN A 302 -6.25 4.31 16.56
N PRO A 303 -5.60 5.22 15.81
CA PRO A 303 -4.16 5.33 15.84
C PRO A 303 -3.63 5.63 17.24
N VAL A 304 -2.54 4.96 17.60
CA VAL A 304 -1.83 5.18 18.85
C VAL A 304 -0.50 5.85 18.52
N ALA A 305 -0.31 7.09 18.97
CA ALA A 305 0.96 7.80 18.82
C ALA A 305 1.99 7.32 19.82
N GLY A 306 3.28 7.53 19.55
CA GLY A 306 4.32 7.29 20.55
C GLY A 306 4.63 5.82 20.85
N MET A 307 4.21 4.89 19.99
CA MET A 307 4.33 3.45 20.26
C MET A 307 5.77 2.96 20.29
N VAL A 308 6.59 3.40 19.33
CA VAL A 308 7.92 2.87 19.08
C VAL A 308 8.89 3.97 18.69
N SER A 309 10.11 3.87 19.22
CA SER A 309 11.29 4.47 18.60
C SER A 309 11.69 3.65 17.37
N VAL A 310 12.33 4.29 16.39
CA VAL A 310 12.75 3.63 15.14
C VAL A 310 14.20 3.94 14.81
N SER A 311 14.95 2.92 14.41
CA SER A 311 16.33 3.04 13.93
C SER A 311 16.48 2.41 12.53
N ASP A 312 16.94 3.19 11.56
CA ASP A 312 17.40 2.71 10.25
C ASP A 312 18.85 2.24 10.38
N GLU A 313 19.01 0.94 10.60
CA GLU A 313 20.31 0.28 10.76
C GLU A 313 20.31 -1.05 10.02
N ARG A 314 21.49 -1.49 9.55
CA ARG A 314 21.67 -2.80 8.89
C ARG A 314 20.70 -3.09 7.73
N GLY A 315 20.13 -2.05 7.11
CA GLY A 315 19.16 -2.20 6.02
C GLY A 315 17.74 -2.55 6.47
N TYR A 316 17.37 -2.27 7.72
CA TYR A 316 16.04 -2.52 8.28
C TYR A 316 15.59 -1.39 9.20
N ALA A 317 14.27 -1.29 9.42
CA ALA A 317 13.66 -0.40 10.40
C ALA A 317 13.50 -1.15 11.73
N PHE A 318 14.44 -0.95 12.65
CA PHE A 318 14.38 -1.54 13.99
C PHE A 318 13.49 -0.73 14.92
N VAL A 319 12.51 -1.38 15.55
CA VAL A 319 11.54 -0.74 16.45
C VAL A 319 11.74 -1.17 17.90
N SER A 320 11.53 -0.23 18.83
CA SER A 320 11.59 -0.51 20.26
C SER A 320 10.56 0.34 21.04
N PRO A 321 9.84 -0.23 22.02
CA PRO A 321 9.93 -1.61 22.50
C PRO A 321 9.33 -2.63 21.51
N LEU A 322 9.47 -3.93 21.81
CA LEU A 322 8.74 -4.98 21.10
C LEU A 322 7.23 -4.70 21.15
N LEU A 323 6.56 -4.94 20.02
CA LEU A 323 5.13 -4.65 19.89
C LEU A 323 4.31 -5.63 20.75
N PRO A 324 3.32 -5.14 21.52
CA PRO A 324 2.44 -6.02 22.27
C PRO A 324 1.62 -6.93 21.34
N ARG A 325 1.69 -8.25 21.55
CA ARG A 325 0.87 -9.24 20.82
C ARG A 325 -0.65 -9.03 20.97
N THR A 326 -1.09 -8.26 21.97
CA THR A 326 -2.50 -7.88 22.14
C THR A 326 -2.96 -6.83 21.13
N LEU A 327 -2.03 -6.07 20.54
CA LEU A 327 -2.29 -5.00 19.59
C LEU A 327 -1.91 -5.39 18.16
N PHE A 328 -0.79 -6.11 18.01
CA PHE A 328 -0.23 -6.56 16.75
C PHE A 328 -0.05 -8.09 16.82
N ASP A 329 -1.05 -8.82 16.34
CA ASP A 329 -1.09 -10.29 16.33
C ASP A 329 -1.19 -10.76 14.88
N ASP A 330 -0.11 -11.36 14.38
CA ASP A 330 -0.03 -11.91 13.03
C ASP A 330 -0.56 -13.36 12.98
N GLY A 331 -1.03 -13.89 14.11
CA GLY A 331 -1.46 -15.28 14.23
C GLY A 331 -0.31 -16.29 14.29
N GLY A 332 0.92 -15.83 14.54
CA GLY A 332 2.13 -16.66 14.44
C GLY A 332 2.50 -16.97 13.00
N LEU A 333 2.10 -16.12 12.05
CA LEU A 333 2.48 -16.23 10.65
C LEU A 333 3.99 -16.04 10.46
N PHE A 334 4.59 -15.16 11.26
CA PHE A 334 6.02 -14.87 11.28
C PHE A 334 6.61 -14.98 12.70
N GLY A 335 7.95 -15.02 12.76
CA GLY A 335 8.74 -15.16 13.98
C GLY A 335 8.61 -13.97 14.94
N GLY A 336 8.98 -14.19 16.22
CA GLY A 336 8.55 -13.39 17.36
C GLY A 336 8.88 -11.90 17.35
N GLU A 337 9.95 -11.47 16.66
CA GLU A 337 10.36 -10.06 16.56
C GLU A 337 10.07 -9.45 15.18
N ASN A 338 9.51 -10.23 14.26
CA ASN A 338 9.22 -9.78 12.91
C ASN A 338 7.86 -9.06 12.84
N ALA A 339 7.88 -7.79 12.43
CA ALA A 339 6.68 -6.97 12.30
C ALA A 339 6.23 -6.78 10.84
N HIS A 340 6.65 -7.65 9.91
CA HIS A 340 6.41 -7.58 8.46
C HIS A 340 4.95 -7.34 8.09
N VAL A 341 4.01 -8.07 8.72
CA VAL A 341 2.56 -7.88 8.46
C VAL A 341 2.09 -6.45 8.78
N PHE A 342 2.83 -5.76 9.65
CA PHE A 342 2.50 -4.45 10.20
C PHE A 342 3.34 -3.31 9.61
N ASP A 343 4.17 -3.56 8.58
CA ASP A 343 5.07 -2.54 8.02
C ASP A 343 4.39 -1.24 7.60
N ILE A 344 3.10 -1.29 7.23
CA ILE A 344 2.32 -0.10 6.90
C ILE A 344 1.44 0.33 8.08
N SER A 345 0.74 -0.61 8.72
CA SER A 345 -0.20 -0.25 9.79
C SER A 345 0.48 0.35 11.01
N LEU A 346 1.71 -0.10 11.34
CA LEU A 346 2.49 0.47 12.43
C LEU A 346 2.83 1.93 12.18
N PHE A 347 2.90 2.37 10.93
CA PHE A 347 3.25 3.75 10.55
C PHE A 347 2.10 4.45 9.82
N TRP A 348 0.85 4.06 10.07
CA TRP A 348 -0.33 4.52 9.33
C TRP A 348 -0.44 6.05 9.25
N VAL A 349 -0.29 6.76 10.37
CA VAL A 349 -0.35 8.24 10.41
C VAL A 349 0.92 8.85 9.81
N ASP A 350 2.09 8.27 10.06
CA ASP A 350 3.35 8.75 9.51
C ASP A 350 3.36 8.68 7.96
N ILE A 351 2.80 7.61 7.38
CA ILE A 351 2.63 7.41 5.94
C ILE A 351 1.61 8.40 5.39
N ARG A 352 0.44 8.54 6.03
CA ARG A 352 -0.60 9.50 5.60
C ARG A 352 -0.05 10.92 5.49
N GLU A 353 0.70 11.35 6.51
CA GLU A 353 1.32 12.66 6.58
C GLU A 353 2.45 12.82 5.55
N ASN A 354 3.26 11.77 5.35
CA ASN A 354 4.33 11.81 4.36
C ASN A 354 3.79 11.83 2.92
N ALA A 355 2.72 11.08 2.63
CA ALA A 355 2.06 11.11 1.34
C ALA A 355 1.52 12.52 1.03
N ARG A 356 0.90 13.20 2.02
CA ARG A 356 0.52 14.62 1.88
C ARG A 356 1.72 15.52 1.59
N LEU A 357 2.81 15.34 2.33
CA LEU A 357 4.03 16.13 2.15
C LEU A 357 4.61 15.97 0.74
N ARG A 358 4.75 14.73 0.25
CA ARG A 358 5.30 14.44 -1.08
C ARG A 358 4.38 14.88 -2.20
N LEU A 359 3.06 14.73 -2.03
CA LEU A 359 2.10 15.27 -3.00
C LEU A 359 2.23 16.78 -3.12
N ASN A 360 2.30 17.51 -2.00
CA ASN A 360 2.49 18.95 -2.03
C ASN A 360 3.80 19.35 -2.70
N ALA A 361 4.90 18.61 -2.44
CA ALA A 361 6.16 18.84 -3.12
C ALA A 361 6.04 18.61 -4.63
N PHE A 362 5.39 17.52 -5.06
CA PHE A 362 5.14 17.22 -6.47
C PHE A 362 4.32 18.31 -7.15
N LEU A 363 3.16 18.65 -6.58
CA LEU A 363 2.24 19.64 -7.16
C LEU A 363 2.90 21.02 -7.31
N ARG A 364 3.81 21.40 -6.40
CA ARG A 364 4.56 22.65 -6.51
C ARG A 364 5.70 22.59 -7.53
N GLN A 365 6.46 21.51 -7.54
CA GLN A 365 7.69 21.41 -8.34
C GLN A 365 7.44 20.98 -9.78
N ARG A 366 6.41 20.17 -10.03
CA ARG A 366 6.10 19.57 -11.34
C ARG A 366 4.88 20.19 -11.99
N ASP A 367 3.82 20.42 -11.23
CA ASP A 367 2.54 20.91 -11.77
C ASP A 367 2.35 22.43 -11.60
N ASP A 368 3.33 23.14 -11.03
CA ASP A 368 3.31 24.58 -10.75
C ASP A 368 2.00 25.07 -10.09
N VAL A 369 1.50 24.30 -9.14
CA VAL A 369 0.21 24.56 -8.51
C VAL A 369 0.28 25.77 -7.60
N GLN A 370 -0.45 26.81 -7.99
CA GLN A 370 -0.53 28.09 -7.27
C GLN A 370 -1.71 28.18 -6.28
N ALA A 371 -2.64 27.23 -6.30
CA ALA A 371 -3.67 27.10 -5.25
C ALA A 371 -3.01 26.78 -3.90
N PRO A 372 -3.64 27.06 -2.76
CA PRO A 372 -3.11 26.66 -1.47
C PRO A 372 -2.91 25.15 -1.42
N LEU A 373 -1.92 24.72 -0.66
CA LEU A 373 -1.59 23.33 -0.44
C LEU A 373 -1.42 23.12 1.06
N ILE A 374 -2.48 22.72 1.75
CA ILE A 374 -2.46 22.40 3.17
C ILE A 374 -1.44 21.27 3.38
N GLY A 375 -0.49 21.53 4.27
CA GLY A 375 0.59 20.63 4.61
C GLY A 375 0.11 19.40 5.40
N PRO A 376 1.05 18.59 5.88
CA PRO A 376 0.77 17.58 6.90
C PRO A 376 0.17 18.27 8.12
N THR A 377 -1.03 17.86 8.53
CA THR A 377 -1.81 18.51 9.61
C THR A 377 -1.62 17.81 10.95
N ALA A 378 -1.12 16.58 10.94
CA ALA A 378 -0.96 15.65 12.06
C ALA A 378 -2.25 15.49 12.90
N ALA A 379 -2.25 14.52 13.81
CA ALA A 379 -3.20 14.55 14.91
C ALA A 379 -2.81 15.71 15.85
N LEU A 380 -3.69 16.70 16.03
CA LEU A 380 -3.46 17.82 16.95
C LEU A 380 -4.09 17.50 18.29
N ALA A 381 -3.26 17.34 19.33
CA ALA A 381 -3.72 17.18 20.69
C ALA A 381 -3.68 18.50 21.45
N VAL A 382 -4.81 18.93 22.02
CA VAL A 382 -4.94 20.15 22.84
C VAL A 382 -5.40 19.79 24.24
N ALA A 383 -4.94 20.55 25.24
CA ALA A 383 -5.35 20.35 26.63
C ALA A 383 -6.72 21.01 26.88
N ARG A 384 -7.61 20.31 27.57
CA ARG A 384 -8.92 20.84 27.97
C ARG A 384 -8.78 22.08 28.84
N GLY A 385 -9.56 23.13 28.55
CA GLY A 385 -9.56 24.36 29.33
C GLY A 385 -8.34 25.27 29.10
N GLU A 386 -7.39 24.86 28.26
CA GLU A 386 -6.21 25.67 27.93
C GLU A 386 -6.41 26.43 26.60
N PRO A 387 -5.84 27.64 26.45
CA PRO A 387 -5.87 28.36 25.19
C PRO A 387 -5.02 27.65 24.14
N VAL A 388 -5.59 27.49 22.94
CA VAL A 388 -4.94 26.92 21.77
C VAL A 388 -4.45 28.05 20.86
N HIS A 389 -3.28 27.88 20.27
CA HIS A 389 -2.78 28.73 19.20
C HIS A 389 -1.96 27.89 18.20
N TRP A 390 -2.60 27.45 17.13
CA TRP A 390 -2.00 26.59 16.11
C TRP A 390 -2.31 27.11 14.70
N ARG A 391 -1.32 27.21 13.82
CA ARG A 391 -1.52 27.72 12.46
C ARG A 391 -1.60 26.57 11.46
N VAL A 392 -2.61 26.59 10.60
CA VAL A 392 -2.74 25.66 9.48
C VAL A 392 -1.51 25.77 8.58
N PRO A 393 -0.71 24.70 8.42
CA PRO A 393 0.45 24.73 7.54
C PRO A 393 -0.01 24.77 6.09
N THR A 394 0.55 25.68 5.29
CA THR A 394 0.30 25.75 3.85
C THR A 394 1.62 25.90 3.10
N ALA A 395 1.82 25.10 2.05
CA ALA A 395 3.01 25.15 1.21
C ALA A 395 2.93 26.28 0.17
N THR A 396 1.73 26.77 -0.12
CA THR A 396 1.44 27.91 -1.00
C THR A 396 0.49 28.86 -0.27
N ARG A 397 0.67 30.17 -0.43
CA ARG A 397 -0.07 31.20 0.33
C ARG A 397 -1.59 31.10 0.10
N ALA A 398 -2.33 31.02 1.19
CA ALA A 398 -3.78 31.20 1.20
C ALA A 398 -4.17 32.65 1.57
N SER A 399 -5.35 33.08 1.12
CA SER A 399 -5.96 34.36 1.47
C SER A 399 -7.15 34.21 2.42
N ARG A 400 -7.74 33.01 2.50
CA ARG A 400 -8.92 32.72 3.33
C ARG A 400 -8.85 31.28 3.86
N PHE A 401 -9.28 31.09 5.10
CA PHE A 401 -9.37 29.81 5.79
C PHE A 401 -10.75 29.62 6.42
N TRP A 402 -11.22 28.38 6.51
CA TRP A 402 -12.36 28.00 7.35
C TRP A 402 -12.23 26.54 7.76
N ALA A 403 -13.01 26.12 8.75
CA ALA A 403 -13.03 24.76 9.23
C ALA A 403 -14.45 24.30 9.55
N ASP A 404 -14.75 23.05 9.22
CA ASP A 404 -15.96 22.36 9.60
C ASP A 404 -15.66 21.38 10.75
N GLY A 405 -16.61 21.16 11.66
CA GLY A 405 -16.47 20.15 12.72
C GLY A 405 -15.58 20.54 13.91
N LEU A 406 -15.23 21.82 14.07
CA LEU A 406 -14.48 22.28 15.25
C LEU A 406 -15.26 22.05 16.56
N PRO A 407 -14.58 21.65 17.65
CA PRO A 407 -15.21 21.57 18.97
C PRO A 407 -15.64 22.96 19.44
N GLN A 408 -16.71 22.99 20.26
CA GLN A 408 -17.18 24.23 20.87
C GLN A 408 -16.04 24.93 21.65
N GLY A 409 -15.91 26.23 21.41
CA GLY A 409 -14.90 27.09 22.06
C GLY A 409 -13.63 27.29 21.23
N LEU A 410 -13.42 26.53 20.14
CA LEU A 410 -12.38 26.81 19.15
C LEU A 410 -12.96 27.52 17.93
N ARG A 411 -12.13 28.36 17.30
CA ARG A 411 -12.42 29.00 16.01
C ARG A 411 -11.16 29.07 15.15
N LEU A 412 -11.32 29.01 13.83
CA LEU A 412 -10.23 29.25 12.89
C LEU A 412 -10.28 30.71 12.40
N ASN A 413 -9.23 31.48 12.64
CA ASN A 413 -9.12 32.83 12.11
C ASN A 413 -9.06 32.80 10.59
N GLU A 414 -10.04 33.43 9.96
CA GLU A 414 -10.27 33.35 8.52
C GLU A 414 -9.11 33.90 7.68
N HIS A 415 -8.33 34.86 8.20
CA HIS A 415 -7.26 35.53 7.45
C HIS A 415 -5.89 34.95 7.76
N SER A 416 -5.63 34.63 9.03
CA SER A 416 -4.32 34.13 9.46
C SER A 416 -4.20 32.60 9.40
N GLY A 417 -5.33 31.88 9.36
CA GLY A 417 -5.34 30.42 9.47
C GLY A 417 -4.91 29.93 10.86
N VAL A 418 -5.01 30.77 11.88
CA VAL A 418 -4.70 30.40 13.27
C VAL A 418 -5.96 29.85 13.95
N LEU A 419 -5.92 28.60 14.38
CA LEU A 419 -6.87 27.97 15.28
C LEU A 419 -6.61 28.51 16.70
N GLU A 420 -7.64 29.12 17.29
CA GLU A 420 -7.57 29.79 18.59
C GLU A 420 -8.83 29.55 19.44
N GLY A 421 -8.71 29.79 20.74
CA GLY A 421 -9.78 29.62 21.72
C GLY A 421 -9.49 28.51 22.72
N THR A 422 -10.53 28.03 23.40
CA THR A 422 -10.41 27.04 24.47
C THR A 422 -11.51 25.98 24.34
N ALA A 423 -11.13 24.71 24.18
CA ALA A 423 -12.06 23.60 24.17
C ALA A 423 -12.17 22.97 25.57
N HIS A 424 -13.39 22.62 25.98
CA HIS A 424 -13.63 22.00 27.29
C HIS A 424 -14.11 20.54 27.20
N ALA A 425 -14.85 20.20 26.15
CA ALA A 425 -15.42 18.88 25.98
C ALA A 425 -14.35 17.90 25.46
N PRO A 426 -13.98 16.86 26.24
CA PRO A 426 -12.99 15.89 25.82
C PRO A 426 -13.52 15.06 24.65
N GLY A 427 -12.63 14.65 23.75
CA GLY A 427 -13.00 13.83 22.61
C GLY A 427 -12.09 14.01 21.41
N THR A 428 -12.30 13.16 20.40
CA THR A 428 -11.65 13.28 19.10
C THR A 428 -12.67 13.79 18.08
N TYR A 429 -12.30 14.89 17.41
CA TYR A 429 -13.15 15.62 16.48
C TYR A 429 -12.59 15.47 15.07
N ALA A 430 -13.46 15.09 14.13
CA ALA A 430 -13.14 15.08 12.71
C ALA A 430 -13.32 16.49 12.15
N VAL A 431 -12.22 17.23 12.02
CA VAL A 431 -12.22 18.60 11.50
C VAL A 431 -11.82 18.57 10.03
N LEU A 432 -12.55 19.28 9.18
CA LEU A 432 -12.15 19.54 7.79
C LEU A 432 -11.61 20.96 7.69
N LEU A 433 -10.33 21.09 7.38
CA LEU A 433 -9.66 22.37 7.14
C LEU A 433 -9.74 22.72 5.67
N HIS A 434 -9.95 24.00 5.39
CA HIS A 434 -9.97 24.54 4.04
C HIS A 434 -9.10 25.78 3.92
N ALA A 435 -8.38 25.88 2.82
CA ALA A 435 -7.53 27.02 2.49
C ALA A 435 -7.78 27.43 1.04
N ARG A 436 -8.04 28.72 0.81
CA ARG A 436 -8.38 29.26 -0.52
C ARG A 436 -7.52 30.47 -0.88
N ASN A 437 -7.22 30.59 -2.17
CA ASN A 437 -6.77 31.82 -2.82
C ASN A 437 -7.47 32.00 -4.19
N ALA A 438 -7.02 32.96 -5.00
CA ALA A 438 -7.60 33.23 -6.33
C ALA A 438 -7.42 32.08 -7.34
N ARG A 439 -6.52 31.13 -7.07
CA ARG A 439 -6.17 29.99 -7.94
C ARG A 439 -6.91 28.70 -7.59
N GLY A 440 -7.52 28.63 -6.40
CA GLY A 440 -8.31 27.48 -5.99
C GLY A 440 -8.42 27.31 -4.48
N THR A 441 -8.97 26.17 -4.10
CA THR A 441 -9.16 25.72 -2.72
C THR A 441 -8.50 24.37 -2.55
N ASP A 442 -7.98 24.13 -1.35
CA ASP A 442 -7.52 22.82 -0.93
C ASP A 442 -8.13 22.46 0.44
N THR A 443 -8.35 21.17 0.64
CA THR A 443 -9.02 20.60 1.80
C THR A 443 -8.15 19.49 2.40
N ALA A 444 -8.08 19.45 3.72
CA ALA A 444 -7.41 18.40 4.47
C ALA A 444 -8.17 18.11 5.76
N ASP A 445 -8.07 16.88 6.25
CA ASP A 445 -8.58 16.52 7.56
C ASP A 445 -7.59 16.93 8.67
N LEU A 446 -8.14 17.14 9.86
CA LEU A 446 -7.40 17.35 11.10
C LEU A 446 -8.09 16.50 12.17
N ALA A 447 -7.42 15.42 12.58
CA ALA A 447 -7.82 14.65 13.75
C ALA A 447 -7.47 15.45 15.01
N LEU A 448 -8.43 16.22 15.53
CA LEU A 448 -8.23 17.07 16.70
C LEU A 448 -8.68 16.34 17.96
N THR A 449 -7.77 16.14 18.93
CA THR A 449 -8.10 15.52 20.22
C THR A 449 -8.02 16.55 21.34
N VAL A 450 -9.11 16.68 22.09
CA VAL A 450 -9.18 17.44 23.34
C VAL A 450 -9.02 16.46 24.50
N ARG A 451 -7.96 16.63 25.31
CA ARG A 451 -7.63 15.74 26.44
C ARG A 451 -7.47 16.48 27.75
#